data_AF-W2RBQ9-F1
#
_entry.id   AF-W2RBQ9-F1
#
_cell.length_a   1.000
_cell.length_b   1.000
_cell.length_c   1.000
_cell.angle_alpha   90.00
_cell.angle_beta   90.00
_cell.angle_gamma   90.00
#
_symmetry.space_group_name_H-M   'P 1'
#
loop_
_entity.id
_entity.type
_entity.pdbx_description
1 polymer ?
#
loop_
_entity_poly.entity_id
_entity_poly.type
_entity_poly.pdbx_seq_one_letter_code
_entity_poly.pdbx_strand_id
1 'polypeptide(L)'
;MCRINEVLTLKWKDVSLRQFRANVLAPDEIIEFEVYTLFNRKTEVAEGRSYNLHKLAGEETAMNAYEHLSNWVAYATEKRGHKWVDEDYVFPALVGLSKKAIKSDKGSTGCEKVTVGWGKKMGEQSFINLLNCIDHSLYRQSQSTSGYVAKHWYNSWFTSHTFRRAGAQYRFM
;
A
#
# COMPACT_ATOMS: atom_id res chain seq x y z
N MET A 1 11.56 6.55 3.34
CA MET A 1 10.50 6.96 2.40
C MET A 1 10.83 6.47 1.01
N CYS A 2 9.94 5.68 0.44
CA CYS A 2 10.17 4.91 -0.79
C CYS A 2 9.35 5.51 -1.93
N ARG A 3 9.82 5.35 -3.18
CA ARG A 3 9.02 5.66 -4.37
C ARG A 3 8.11 4.48 -4.65
N ILE A 4 6.90 4.73 -5.15
CA ILE A 4 5.95 3.65 -5.44
C ILE A 4 6.53 2.63 -6.44
N ASN A 5 7.30 3.08 -7.42
CA ASN A 5 7.92 2.19 -8.40
C ASN A 5 8.97 1.25 -7.80
N GLU A 6 9.54 1.60 -6.64
CA GLU A 6 10.42 0.70 -5.87
C GLU A 6 9.56 -0.32 -5.08
N VAL A 7 8.46 0.14 -4.49
CA VAL A 7 7.56 -0.71 -3.71
C VAL A 7 6.85 -1.74 -4.59
N LEU A 8 6.35 -1.34 -5.77
CA LEU A 8 5.66 -2.24 -6.69
C LEU A 8 6.59 -3.28 -7.33
N THR A 9 7.91 -3.13 -7.21
CA THR A 9 8.88 -4.15 -7.66
C THR A 9 9.20 -5.19 -6.60
N LEU A 10 8.72 -5.04 -5.36
CA LEU A 10 8.96 -5.99 -4.29
C LEU A 10 8.47 -7.38 -4.69
N LYS A 11 9.38 -8.34 -4.59
CA LYS A 11 9.07 -9.76 -4.73
C LYS A 11 8.93 -10.40 -3.36
N TRP A 12 8.29 -11.57 -3.34
CA TRP A 12 8.06 -12.30 -2.11
C TRP A 12 9.35 -12.63 -1.36
N LYS A 13 10.41 -13.02 -2.08
CA LYS A 13 11.74 -13.26 -1.51
C LYS A 13 12.38 -12.04 -0.82
N ASP A 14 11.90 -10.83 -1.15
CA ASP A 14 12.41 -9.58 -0.59
C ASP A 14 11.70 -9.21 0.72
N VAL A 15 10.70 -10.00 1.15
CA VAL A 15 9.88 -9.77 2.35
C VAL A 15 10.09 -10.89 3.36
N SER A 16 10.26 -10.51 4.62
CA SER A 16 10.32 -11.43 5.76
C SER A 16 9.28 -11.02 6.79
N LEU A 17 8.26 -11.85 6.95
CA LEU A 17 7.19 -11.59 7.92
C LEU A 17 7.58 -12.08 9.32
N ARG A 18 6.92 -11.51 10.35
CA ARG A 18 6.98 -11.97 11.74
C ARG A 18 8.42 -12.18 12.25
N GLN A 19 9.24 -11.16 12.10
CA GLN A 19 10.57 -11.09 12.68
C GLN A 19 10.47 -10.62 14.13
N PHE A 20 11.38 -11.09 14.98
CA PHE A 20 11.39 -10.78 16.41
C PHE A 20 12.76 -10.25 16.84
N ARG A 21 12.76 -9.25 17.74
CA ARG A 21 13.98 -8.78 18.40
C ARG A 21 13.69 -8.35 19.84
N ALA A 22 14.68 -8.44 20.72
CA ALA A 22 14.57 -7.88 22.06
C ALA A 22 14.44 -6.34 22.00
N ASN A 23 13.62 -5.78 22.89
CA ASN A 23 13.55 -4.33 23.08
C ASN A 23 14.83 -3.85 23.80
N VAL A 24 15.48 -2.84 23.22
CA VAL A 24 16.74 -2.29 23.74
C VAL A 24 16.53 -1.58 25.09
N LEU A 25 15.35 -1.03 25.33
CA LEU A 25 15.02 -0.29 26.56
C LEU A 25 14.37 -1.16 27.63
N ALA A 26 13.78 -2.30 27.25
CA ALA A 26 13.12 -3.24 28.14
C ALA A 26 13.43 -4.68 27.70
N PRO A 27 14.55 -5.28 28.13
CA PRO A 27 15.05 -6.55 27.59
C PRO A 27 14.07 -7.75 27.68
N ASP A 28 13.12 -7.70 28.61
CA ASP A 28 12.08 -8.71 28.78
C ASP A 28 10.93 -8.59 27.75
N GLU A 29 10.90 -7.49 26.98
CA GLU A 29 9.92 -7.28 25.92
C GLU A 29 10.47 -7.70 24.56
N ILE A 30 9.64 -8.41 23.79
CA ILE A 30 9.93 -8.81 22.42
C ILE A 30 9.14 -7.93 21.46
N ILE A 31 9.83 -7.34 20.49
CA ILE A 31 9.24 -6.55 19.41
C ILE A 31 9.07 -7.44 18.19
N GLU A 32 7.83 -7.61 17.74
CA GLU A 32 7.49 -8.20 16.44
C GLU A 32 7.48 -7.12 15.33
N PHE A 33 8.03 -7.44 14.17
CA PHE A 33 8.09 -6.55 13.01
C PHE A 33 8.17 -7.33 11.70
N GLU A 34 7.88 -6.69 10.57
CA GLU A 34 8.17 -7.24 9.24
C GLU A 34 9.38 -6.51 8.63
N VAL A 35 10.06 -7.16 7.71
CA VAL A 35 11.17 -6.58 6.95
C VAL A 35 10.89 -6.68 5.48
N TYR A 36 11.19 -5.61 4.74
CA TYR A 36 11.31 -5.69 3.29
C TYR A 36 12.61 -5.04 2.82
N THR A 37 13.19 -5.58 1.75
CA THR A 37 14.45 -5.08 1.19
C THR A 37 14.23 -4.55 -0.22
N LEU A 38 14.65 -3.31 -0.47
CA LEU A 38 14.63 -2.69 -1.79
C LEU A 38 16.01 -2.75 -2.42
N PHE A 39 16.13 -3.44 -3.55
CA PHE A 39 17.35 -3.51 -4.35
C PHE A 39 17.34 -2.50 -5.50
N ASN A 40 18.51 -2.21 -6.08
CA ASN A 40 18.68 -1.39 -7.29
C ASN A 40 18.05 0.02 -7.21
N ARG A 41 18.11 0.66 -6.04
CA ARG A 41 17.64 2.04 -5.88
C ARG A 41 18.51 2.98 -6.71
N LYS A 42 17.88 3.91 -7.44
CA LYS A 42 18.57 4.87 -8.35
C LYS A 42 19.66 5.72 -7.66
N THR A 43 19.70 5.77 -6.33
CA THR A 43 20.61 6.61 -5.53
C THR A 43 21.43 5.85 -4.49
N GLU A 44 21.35 4.52 -4.39
CA GLU A 44 22.07 3.74 -3.34
C GLU A 44 22.61 2.41 -3.90
N VAL A 45 23.73 1.97 -3.33
CA VAL A 45 24.60 0.83 -3.71
C VAL A 45 23.88 -0.51 -3.88
N ALA A 46 24.51 -1.44 -4.61
CA ALA A 46 23.97 -2.75 -4.99
C ALA A 46 23.46 -3.64 -3.84
N GLU A 47 23.91 -3.40 -2.61
CA GLU A 47 23.60 -4.24 -1.43
C GLU A 47 22.13 -4.17 -0.98
N GLY A 48 21.34 -3.25 -1.52
CA GLY A 48 19.93 -3.11 -1.17
C GLY A 48 19.72 -2.44 0.19
N ARG A 49 18.49 -2.01 0.46
CA ARG A 49 18.12 -1.31 1.69
C ARG A 49 16.92 -1.96 2.36
N SER A 50 17.13 -2.43 3.58
CA SER A 50 16.10 -3.01 4.42
C SER A 50 15.30 -1.95 5.17
N TYR A 51 14.00 -2.20 5.31
CA TYR A 51 13.05 -1.37 6.03
C TYR A 51 12.25 -2.26 6.97
N ASN A 52 12.08 -1.80 8.21
CA ASN A 52 11.28 -2.49 9.21
C ASN A 52 9.89 -1.86 9.27
N LEU A 53 8.86 -2.70 9.24
CA LEU A 53 7.47 -2.34 9.52
C LEU A 53 7.17 -2.78 10.95
N HIS A 54 7.14 -1.81 11.86
CA HIS A 54 6.77 -2.07 13.25
C HIS A 54 5.25 -2.05 13.39
N LYS A 55 4.74 -2.93 14.26
CA LYS A 55 3.34 -2.89 14.67
C LYS A 55 3.09 -1.59 15.45
N LEU A 56 2.16 -0.78 14.95
CA LEU A 56 1.76 0.45 15.62
C LEU A 56 0.71 0.17 16.72
N ALA A 57 0.54 1.12 17.63
CA ALA A 57 -0.55 1.07 18.61
C ALA A 57 -1.92 1.21 17.91
N GLY A 58 -2.99 0.72 18.55
CA GLY A 58 -4.32 0.65 17.94
C GLY A 58 -4.89 2.00 17.46
N GLU A 59 -4.48 3.11 18.08
CA GLU A 59 -4.88 4.46 17.67
C GLU A 59 -4.37 4.85 16.27
N GLU A 60 -3.35 4.17 15.76
CA GLU A 60 -2.71 4.43 14.45
C GLU A 60 -3.01 3.35 13.40
N THR A 61 -4.05 2.52 13.61
CA THR A 61 -4.38 1.38 12.74
C THR A 61 -4.49 1.75 11.26
N ALA A 62 -4.99 2.96 10.93
CA ALA A 62 -5.11 3.44 9.56
C ALA A 62 -3.76 3.53 8.81
N MET A 63 -2.65 3.70 9.53
CA MET A 63 -1.29 3.79 8.97
C MET A 63 -0.43 2.56 9.31
N ASN A 64 -0.99 1.55 9.96
CA ASN A 64 -0.27 0.36 10.43
C ASN A 64 0.10 -0.57 9.26
N ALA A 65 1.17 -0.24 8.55
CA ALA A 65 1.61 -0.98 7.36
C ALA A 65 1.92 -2.46 7.64
N TYR A 66 2.38 -2.79 8.86
CA TYR A 66 2.57 -4.17 9.32
C TYR A 66 1.27 -4.96 9.20
N GLU A 67 0.20 -4.42 9.80
CA GLU A 67 -1.09 -5.10 9.84
C GLU A 67 -1.74 -5.18 8.46
N HIS A 68 -1.65 -4.13 7.64
CA HIS A 68 -2.18 -4.14 6.28
C HIS A 68 -1.45 -5.13 5.36
N LEU A 69 -0.13 -5.27 5.50
CA LEU A 69 0.64 -6.27 4.73
C LEU A 69 0.31 -7.69 5.19
N SER A 70 0.31 -7.95 6.50
CA SER A 70 -0.11 -9.23 7.07
C SER A 70 -1.52 -9.63 6.63
N ASN A 71 -2.49 -8.71 6.69
CA ASN A 71 -3.87 -8.97 6.27
C ASN A 71 -3.97 -9.24 4.77
N TRP A 72 -3.20 -8.53 3.95
CA TRP A 72 -3.13 -8.79 2.51
C TRP A 72 -2.61 -10.20 2.21
N VAL A 73 -1.50 -10.60 2.84
CA VAL A 73 -0.90 -11.92 2.65
C VAL A 73 -1.84 -13.04 3.11
N ALA A 74 -2.49 -12.86 4.27
CA ALA A 74 -3.50 -13.79 4.77
C ALA A 74 -4.69 -13.90 3.81
N TYR A 75 -5.22 -12.76 3.33
CA TYR A 75 -6.31 -12.74 2.36
C TYR A 75 -5.95 -13.46 1.05
N ALA A 76 -4.76 -13.18 0.50
CA ALA A 76 -4.27 -13.83 -0.71
C ALA A 76 -4.17 -15.35 -0.54
N THR A 77 -3.65 -15.80 0.59
CA THR A 77 -3.46 -17.22 0.88
C THR A 77 -4.79 -17.93 1.15
N GLU A 78 -5.58 -17.41 2.09
CA GLU A 78 -6.77 -18.09 2.61
C GLU A 78 -8.00 -17.91 1.72
N LYS A 79 -8.19 -16.72 1.15
CA LYS A 79 -9.40 -16.40 0.37
C LYS A 79 -9.19 -16.57 -1.12
N ARG A 80 -7.95 -16.46 -1.61
CA ARG A 80 -7.62 -16.62 -3.02
C ARG A 80 -6.85 -17.92 -3.33
N GLY A 81 -6.46 -18.69 -2.31
CA GLY A 81 -5.71 -19.93 -2.49
C GLY A 81 -4.33 -19.71 -3.13
N HIS A 82 -3.80 -18.49 -3.07
CA HIS A 82 -2.52 -18.17 -3.67
C HIS A 82 -1.38 -18.81 -2.87
N LYS A 83 -0.47 -19.48 -3.58
CA LYS A 83 0.73 -20.07 -3.00
C LYS A 83 1.91 -19.19 -3.38
N TRP A 84 2.39 -18.41 -2.42
CA TRP A 84 3.50 -17.50 -2.62
C TRP A 84 4.77 -18.27 -2.99
N VAL A 85 5.43 -17.82 -4.06
CA VAL A 85 6.79 -18.23 -4.43
C VAL A 85 7.69 -17.01 -4.52
N ASP A 86 9.00 -17.22 -4.35
CA ASP A 86 10.02 -16.16 -4.27
C ASP A 86 9.91 -15.06 -5.33
N GLU A 87 9.52 -15.41 -6.55
CA GLU A 87 9.45 -14.49 -7.69
C GLU A 87 8.09 -13.77 -7.83
N ASP A 88 7.11 -14.08 -6.99
CA ASP A 88 5.82 -13.39 -6.99
C ASP A 88 5.99 -11.93 -6.57
N TYR A 89 5.29 -11.05 -7.26
CA TYR A 89 5.17 -9.66 -6.81
C TYR A 89 4.25 -9.60 -5.60
N VAL A 90 4.74 -8.98 -4.52
CA VAL A 90 3.94 -8.74 -3.29
C VAL A 90 2.70 -7.93 -3.63
N PHE A 91 2.84 -6.98 -4.56
CA PHE A 91 1.76 -6.16 -5.11
C PHE A 91 1.54 -6.51 -6.59
N PRO A 92 0.77 -7.58 -6.88
CA PRO A 92 0.51 -8.04 -8.24
C PRO A 92 -0.34 -7.04 -9.03
N ALA A 93 -0.35 -7.19 -10.36
CA ALA A 93 -1.16 -6.37 -11.23
C ALA A 93 -2.66 -6.51 -10.91
N LEU A 94 -3.40 -5.40 -11.02
CA LEU A 94 -4.86 -5.40 -10.95
C LEU A 94 -5.42 -5.28 -12.36
N VAL A 95 -6.26 -6.24 -12.74
CA VAL A 95 -6.90 -6.32 -14.05
C VAL A 95 -8.36 -5.93 -13.91
N GLY A 96 -8.87 -5.09 -14.81
CA GLY A 96 -10.29 -4.66 -14.78
C GLY A 96 -10.57 -3.35 -14.04
N LEU A 97 -9.53 -2.62 -13.61
CA LEU A 97 -9.67 -1.26 -13.07
C LEU A 97 -10.26 -0.32 -14.13
N SER A 98 -11.39 0.32 -13.80
CA SER A 98 -12.13 1.18 -14.73
C SER A 98 -11.94 2.66 -14.41
N LYS A 99 -11.11 3.35 -15.20
CA LYS A 99 -11.01 4.83 -15.16
C LYS A 99 -12.31 5.53 -15.52
N LYS A 100 -13.23 4.85 -16.21
CA LYS A 100 -14.52 5.44 -16.62
C LYS A 100 -15.39 5.76 -15.41
N ALA A 101 -15.27 4.97 -14.33
CA ALA A 101 -16.01 5.19 -13.10
C ALA A 101 -15.65 6.54 -12.45
N ILE A 102 -14.35 6.89 -12.39
CA ILE A 102 -13.88 8.19 -11.87
C ILE A 102 -14.49 9.37 -12.64
N LYS A 103 -14.71 9.20 -13.95
CA LYS A 103 -15.29 10.23 -14.84
C LYS A 103 -16.82 10.23 -14.88
N SER A 104 -17.48 9.27 -14.24
CA SER A 104 -18.93 9.10 -14.32
C SER A 104 -19.57 9.30 -12.95
N ASP A 105 -20.68 10.02 -12.89
CA ASP A 105 -21.45 10.17 -11.65
C ASP A 105 -22.32 8.94 -11.33
N LYS A 106 -22.10 7.81 -12.02
CA LYS A 106 -23.00 6.64 -12.03
C LYS A 106 -22.88 5.72 -10.82
N GLY A 107 -22.40 6.18 -9.67
CA GLY A 107 -22.30 5.37 -8.44
C GLY A 107 -21.41 4.12 -8.54
N SER A 108 -20.61 4.00 -9.60
CA SER A 108 -19.61 2.94 -9.76
C SER A 108 -18.31 3.34 -9.08
N THR A 109 -17.66 2.41 -8.37
CA THR A 109 -16.36 2.59 -7.72
C THR A 109 -15.20 2.40 -8.69
N GLY A 110 -15.43 1.74 -9.83
CA GLY A 110 -14.39 1.41 -10.81
C GLY A 110 -13.54 0.20 -10.42
N CYS A 111 -13.88 -0.46 -9.32
CA CYS A 111 -13.18 -1.62 -8.76
C CYS A 111 -13.99 -2.92 -8.85
N GLU A 112 -15.22 -2.91 -9.40
CA GLU A 112 -16.19 -4.00 -9.30
C GLU A 112 -15.77 -5.25 -10.07
N LYS A 113 -15.02 -5.10 -11.15
CA LYS A 113 -14.53 -6.19 -11.99
C LYS A 113 -13.03 -6.46 -11.78
N VAL A 114 -12.46 -5.94 -10.69
CA VAL A 114 -11.03 -6.07 -10.44
C VAL A 114 -10.70 -7.51 -10.07
N THR A 115 -9.70 -8.04 -10.76
CA THR A 115 -9.10 -9.35 -10.49
C THR A 115 -7.60 -9.19 -10.29
N VAL A 116 -7.01 -10.16 -9.58
CA VAL A 116 -5.58 -10.17 -9.30
C VAL A 116 -4.85 -10.90 -10.43
N GLY A 117 -3.94 -10.19 -11.09
CA GLY A 117 -3.04 -10.72 -12.12
C GLY A 117 -1.73 -11.19 -11.49
N TRP A 118 -1.75 -12.39 -10.90
CA TRP A 118 -0.58 -13.03 -10.31
C TRP A 118 0.60 -13.13 -11.30
N GLY A 119 1.83 -13.08 -10.80
CA GLY A 119 3.06 -13.11 -11.60
C GLY A 119 3.33 -11.85 -12.44
N LYS A 120 2.41 -10.89 -12.49
CA LYS A 120 2.60 -9.62 -13.21
C LYS A 120 2.78 -8.47 -12.24
N LYS A 121 3.74 -7.60 -12.52
CA LYS A 121 3.97 -6.37 -11.76
C LYS A 121 2.83 -5.38 -11.96
N MET A 122 2.35 -4.76 -10.89
CA MET A 122 1.46 -3.59 -11.03
C MET A 122 2.19 -2.42 -11.69
N GLY A 123 1.57 -1.83 -12.72
CA GLY A 123 2.07 -0.59 -13.32
C GLY A 123 1.76 0.63 -12.45
N GLU A 124 2.66 1.62 -12.45
CA GLU A 124 2.47 2.89 -11.72
C GLU A 124 1.13 3.54 -12.05
N GLN A 125 0.75 3.55 -13.33
CA GLN A 125 -0.51 4.12 -13.75
C GLN A 125 -1.71 3.33 -13.20
N SER A 126 -1.62 2.01 -13.10
CA SER A 126 -2.69 1.18 -12.51
C SER A 126 -2.85 1.47 -11.02
N PHE A 127 -1.73 1.63 -10.30
CA PHE A 127 -1.73 2.06 -8.90
C PHE A 127 -2.38 3.45 -8.73
N ILE A 128 -1.99 4.42 -9.56
CA ILE A 128 -2.59 5.77 -9.55
C ILE A 128 -4.10 5.67 -9.79
N ASN A 129 -4.55 4.82 -10.71
CA ASN A 129 -5.98 4.67 -10.97
C ASN A 129 -6.71 4.06 -9.78
N LEU A 130 -6.13 3.04 -9.14
CA LEU A 130 -6.69 2.43 -7.94
C LEU A 130 -6.91 3.47 -6.84
N LEU A 131 -5.89 4.29 -6.56
CA LEU A 131 -6.00 5.35 -5.55
C LEU A 131 -7.14 6.32 -5.85
N ASN A 132 -7.23 6.78 -7.10
CA ASN A 132 -8.26 7.73 -7.48
C ASN A 132 -9.66 7.09 -7.57
N CYS A 133 -9.77 5.77 -7.83
CA CYS A 133 -11.02 5.04 -7.68
C CYS A 133 -11.47 4.97 -6.20
N ILE A 134 -10.53 4.65 -5.30
CA ILE A 134 -10.80 4.60 -3.85
C ILE A 134 -11.24 5.97 -3.35
N ASP A 135 -10.46 7.02 -3.65
CA ASP A 135 -10.77 8.40 -3.27
C ASP A 135 -12.16 8.83 -3.77
N HIS A 136 -12.43 8.61 -5.07
CA HIS A 136 -13.74 8.92 -5.66
C HIS A 136 -14.89 8.19 -4.95
N SER A 137 -14.70 6.90 -4.63
CA SER A 137 -15.71 6.10 -3.92
C SER A 137 -15.95 6.58 -2.49
N LEU A 138 -14.89 6.91 -1.75
CA LEU A 138 -14.98 7.40 -0.37
C LEU A 138 -15.71 8.74 -0.32
N TYR A 139 -15.37 9.69 -1.19
CA TYR A 139 -15.92 11.05 -1.10
C TYR A 139 -17.29 11.26 -1.76
N ARG A 140 -17.62 10.54 -2.83
CA ARG A 140 -18.92 10.73 -3.51
C ARG A 140 -20.04 9.83 -2.99
N GLN A 141 -19.71 8.73 -2.30
CA GLN A 141 -20.71 7.81 -1.74
C GLN A 141 -20.90 7.95 -0.23
N SER A 142 -19.92 8.50 0.51
CA SER A 142 -20.11 8.83 1.93
C SER A 142 -20.62 10.27 2.10
N GLN A 143 -21.87 10.42 2.55
CA GLN A 143 -22.62 11.68 2.55
C GLN A 143 -22.19 12.72 3.61
N SER A 144 -21.01 12.62 4.22
CA SER A 144 -20.71 13.37 5.47
C SER A 144 -19.34 14.04 5.47
N THR A 145 -19.02 14.84 4.44
CA THR A 145 -17.82 15.69 4.48
C THR A 145 -18.24 17.17 4.41
N SER A 146 -17.79 18.01 5.35
CA SER A 146 -18.17 19.43 5.38
C SER A 146 -17.78 20.14 4.07
N GLY A 147 -18.59 21.09 3.61
CA GLY A 147 -18.52 21.63 2.25
C GLY A 147 -17.15 22.18 1.81
N TYR A 148 -16.34 22.70 2.73
CA TYR A 148 -14.97 23.15 2.43
C TYR A 148 -14.05 21.97 2.11
N VAL A 149 -14.03 20.96 2.98
CA VAL A 149 -13.22 19.76 2.81
C VAL A 149 -13.71 18.97 1.59
N ALA A 150 -15.03 18.78 1.44
CA ALA A 150 -15.61 18.11 0.28
C ALA A 150 -15.18 18.74 -1.06
N LYS A 151 -15.13 20.07 -1.15
CA LYS A 151 -14.72 20.79 -2.37
C LYS A 151 -13.24 20.61 -2.72
N HIS A 152 -12.36 20.55 -1.73
CA HIS A 152 -10.93 20.32 -1.94
C HIS A 152 -10.63 18.87 -2.32
N TRP A 153 -11.35 17.92 -1.73
CA TRP A 153 -11.20 16.50 -2.03
C TRP A 153 -11.87 16.09 -3.35
N TYR A 154 -13.00 16.68 -3.74
CA TYR A 154 -13.64 16.42 -5.04
C TYR A 154 -12.74 16.70 -6.25
N ASN A 155 -11.84 17.68 -6.12
CA ASN A 155 -10.86 18.04 -7.15
C ASN A 155 -9.46 17.49 -6.87
N SER A 156 -9.32 16.61 -5.88
CA SER A 156 -8.03 15.98 -5.57
C SER A 156 -7.71 14.90 -6.58
N TRP A 157 -6.42 14.79 -6.90
CA TRP A 157 -5.91 13.74 -7.76
C TRP A 157 -4.64 13.17 -7.14
N PHE A 158 -4.69 11.92 -6.74
CA PHE A 158 -3.54 11.21 -6.21
C PHE A 158 -2.55 10.89 -7.32
N THR A 159 -1.27 11.06 -7.02
CA THR A 159 -0.15 10.69 -7.89
C THR A 159 0.73 9.69 -7.18
N SER A 160 1.68 9.10 -7.91
CA SER A 160 2.72 8.23 -7.35
C SER A 160 3.59 8.87 -6.25
N HIS A 161 3.55 10.20 -6.14
CA HIS A 161 4.35 10.97 -5.19
C HIS A 161 3.57 11.43 -3.96
N THR A 162 2.24 11.29 -3.95
CA THR A 162 1.39 11.90 -2.93
C THR A 162 1.74 11.41 -1.53
N PHE A 163 1.76 10.09 -1.31
CA PHE A 163 2.10 9.52 0.01
C PHE A 163 3.55 9.78 0.43
N ARG A 164 4.47 9.83 -0.53
CA ARG A 164 5.85 10.20 -0.22
C ARG A 164 5.92 11.65 0.26
N ARG A 165 5.18 12.59 -0.31
CA ARG A 165 5.19 13.99 0.16
C ARG A 165 4.44 14.14 1.49
N ALA A 166 3.26 13.54 1.60
CA ALA A 166 2.45 13.55 2.82
C ALA A 166 3.21 12.92 4.01
N GLY A 167 3.87 11.79 3.81
CA GLY A 167 4.67 11.14 4.85
C GLY A 167 5.90 11.95 5.29
N ALA A 168 6.47 12.78 4.42
CA ALA A 168 7.49 13.76 4.86
C ALA A 168 6.85 14.79 5.78
N GLN A 169 5.72 15.37 5.38
CA GLN A 169 5.05 16.41 6.17
C GLN A 169 4.56 15.88 7.52
N TYR A 170 3.97 14.69 7.56
CA TYR A 170 3.50 14.06 8.80
C TYR A 170 4.62 13.86 9.83
N ARG A 171 5.84 13.51 9.40
CA ARG A 171 6.99 13.36 10.31
C ARG A 171 7.46 14.68 10.95
N PHE A 172 7.00 15.82 10.44
CA PHE A 172 7.36 17.15 10.94
C PHE A 172 6.17 17.92 11.52
N MET A 173 5.00 17.28 11.65
CA MET A 173 3.85 17.78 12.40
C MET A 173 3.85 17.13 13.78
#